data_AF-A0A966Y1W7-F1
#
_entry.id   AF-A0A966Y1W7-F1
#
_cell.length_a   1.000
_cell.length_b   1.000
_cell.length_c   1.000
_cell.angle_alpha   90.00
_cell.angle_beta   90.00
_cell.angle_gamma   90.00
#
_symmetry.space_group_name_H-M   'P 1'
#
loop_
_entity.id
_entity.type
_entity.pdbx_description
1 polymer ?
#
loop_
_entity_poly.entity_id
_entity_poly.type
_entity_poly.pdbx_seq_one_letter_code
_entity_poly.pdbx_strand_id
1 'polypeptide(L)'
;GVPQGVKFVVDLRAELLALGRSDAAAKALSEDLRPLLGAWFDVGFLDLVRIDWKSSASLLEKLVAYEAVHAIRSWRDLKNRLDSDRRCFAFFHPRMPEEPLIFVEVALVQGLAGNVQSLLDARAETSDPGEANTAIFYSISNCQQGLAGISFGNFLIKRVADRLADEMPRIKEFATLSPIPGLRQHIDGRLKTEGDDVLTSAEITSLVPVIGDARGAVAVRKLLDRPTWWEVPAINKALRPILCRLAAHYLTTPDAKGRALDRVAHFHLGNGAVIERLNWLADTSANGFRQSYAMMVNYRYKLGDVDANHEAYANGRIVASREVRALAKG
;
A
#
# COMPACT_ATOMS: atom_id res chain seq x y z
N GLY A 1 25.14 -23.21 10.70
CA GLY A 1 25.05 -24.39 11.60
C GLY A 1 24.81 -24.03 13.06
N VAL A 2 24.23 -22.87 13.39
CA VAL A 2 23.84 -22.53 14.76
C VAL A 2 22.30 -22.61 14.86
N PRO A 3 21.72 -23.25 15.90
CA PRO A 3 20.28 -23.22 16.13
C PRO A 3 19.77 -21.77 16.17
N GLN A 4 18.66 -21.49 15.48
CA GLN A 4 18.08 -20.13 15.38
C GLN A 4 19.01 -19.04 14.81
N GLY A 5 20.13 -19.41 14.17
CA GLY A 5 21.11 -18.43 13.68
C GLY A 5 20.54 -17.41 12.69
N VAL A 6 19.56 -17.81 11.87
CA VAL A 6 18.89 -16.88 10.94
C VAL A 6 18.10 -15.82 11.71
N LYS A 7 17.31 -16.23 12.73
CA LYS A 7 16.55 -15.31 13.59
C LYS A 7 17.48 -14.35 14.32
N PHE A 8 18.58 -14.86 14.87
CA PHE A 8 19.59 -14.02 15.54
C PHE A 8 20.12 -12.91 14.63
N VAL A 9 20.47 -13.21 13.37
CA VAL A 9 20.99 -12.19 12.44
C VAL A 9 19.91 -11.15 12.10
N VAL A 10 18.64 -11.56 11.99
CA VAL A 10 17.52 -10.64 11.80
C VAL A 10 17.39 -9.70 13.00
N ASP A 11 17.40 -10.24 14.22
CA ASP A 11 17.28 -9.45 15.45
C ASP A 11 18.46 -8.50 15.65
N LEU A 12 19.68 -9.00 15.40
CA LEU A 12 20.89 -8.19 15.40
C LEU A 12 20.76 -7.00 14.44
N ARG A 13 20.27 -7.23 13.21
CA ARG A 13 20.06 -6.13 12.28
C ARG A 13 18.99 -5.15 12.77
N ALA A 14 17.94 -5.62 13.43
CA ALA A 14 16.93 -4.75 14.02
C ALA A 14 17.54 -3.80 15.07
N GLU A 15 18.41 -4.31 15.93
CA GLU A 15 19.15 -3.51 16.91
C GLU A 15 20.12 -2.53 16.24
N LEU A 16 20.87 -2.99 15.21
CA LEU A 16 21.78 -2.14 14.46
C LEU A 16 21.05 -1.01 13.72
N LEU A 17 19.83 -1.25 13.21
CA LEU A 17 19.00 -0.20 12.59
C LEU A 17 18.57 0.86 13.62
N ALA A 18 18.29 0.46 14.86
CA ALA A 18 17.96 1.38 15.94
C ALA A 18 19.16 2.23 16.35
N LEU A 19 20.31 1.58 16.58
CA LEU A 19 21.58 2.23 16.97
C LEU A 19 22.16 3.10 15.84
N GLY A 20 22.00 2.67 14.58
CA GLY A 20 22.49 3.34 13.38
C GLY A 20 21.89 4.72 13.11
N ARG A 21 20.90 5.14 13.90
CA ARG A 21 20.38 6.53 13.90
C ARG A 21 21.39 7.52 14.46
N SER A 22 22.25 7.09 15.38
CA SER A 22 23.26 7.92 16.05
C SER A 22 24.69 7.39 15.92
N ASP A 23 24.88 6.14 15.49
CA ASP A 23 26.19 5.49 15.34
C ASP A 23 26.48 5.09 13.89
N ALA A 24 27.59 5.60 13.33
CA ALA A 24 27.96 5.35 11.95
C ALA A 24 28.46 3.92 11.70
N ALA A 25 29.12 3.28 12.67
CA ALA A 25 29.63 1.92 12.54
C ALA A 25 28.49 0.90 12.58
N ALA A 26 27.51 1.10 13.47
CA ALA A 26 26.29 0.30 13.52
C ALA A 26 25.50 0.38 12.20
N LYS A 27 25.40 1.59 11.63
CA LYS A 27 24.77 1.80 10.33
C LYS A 27 25.52 1.06 9.20
N ALA A 28 26.84 1.16 9.16
CA ALA A 28 27.66 0.47 8.16
C ALA A 28 27.46 -1.05 8.23
N LEU A 29 27.54 -1.63 9.44
CA LEU A 29 27.34 -3.07 9.64
C LEU A 29 25.92 -3.51 9.24
N SER A 30 24.88 -2.72 9.53
CA SER A 30 23.51 -3.00 9.09
C SER A 30 23.38 -3.04 7.56
N GLU A 31 24.09 -2.17 6.84
CA GLU A 31 24.10 -2.20 5.38
C GLU A 31 24.91 -3.38 4.83
N ASP A 32 26.01 -3.79 5.50
CA ASP A 32 26.77 -4.97 5.11
C ASP A 32 25.98 -6.28 5.28
N LEU A 33 25.08 -6.34 6.27
CA LEU A 33 24.17 -7.49 6.45
C LEU A 33 23.04 -7.53 5.41
N ARG A 34 22.79 -6.42 4.71
CA ARG A 34 21.62 -6.27 3.83
C ARG A 34 21.66 -7.21 2.61
N PRO A 35 22.77 -7.35 1.85
CA PRO A 35 22.83 -8.29 0.73
C PRO A 35 22.71 -9.74 1.17
N LEU A 36 23.30 -10.11 2.31
CA LEU A 36 23.22 -11.46 2.89
C LEU A 36 21.76 -11.83 3.19
N LEU A 37 21.05 -10.95 3.89
CA LEU A 37 19.63 -11.14 4.20
C LEU A 37 18.77 -11.14 2.92
N GLY A 38 19.10 -10.30 1.94
CA GLY A 38 18.43 -10.32 0.63
C GLY A 38 18.53 -11.67 -0.07
N ALA A 39 19.70 -12.33 -0.02
CA ALA A 39 19.87 -13.65 -0.59
C ALA A 39 19.17 -14.76 0.20
N TRP A 40 19.09 -14.65 1.53
CA TRP A 40 18.47 -15.67 2.38
C TRP A 40 16.95 -15.63 2.39
N PHE A 41 16.36 -14.45 2.17
CA PHE A 41 14.92 -14.21 2.28
C PHE A 41 14.24 -14.00 0.92
N ASP A 42 14.81 -14.52 -0.17
CA ASP A 42 14.13 -14.53 -1.46
C ASP A 42 12.85 -15.37 -1.41
N VAL A 43 11.77 -14.87 -2.02
CA VAL A 43 10.43 -15.45 -1.99
C VAL A 43 10.41 -16.88 -2.52
N GLY A 44 11.34 -17.27 -3.40
CA GLY A 44 11.48 -18.64 -3.87
C GLY A 44 11.76 -19.67 -2.76
N PHE A 45 12.33 -19.22 -1.63
CA PHE A 45 12.64 -20.07 -0.48
C PHE A 45 11.63 -19.95 0.66
N LEU A 46 10.61 -19.11 0.52
CA LEU A 46 9.61 -18.89 1.56
C LEU A 46 8.40 -19.81 1.39
N ASP A 47 7.92 -20.32 2.52
CA ASP A 47 6.70 -21.09 2.61
C ASP A 47 5.50 -20.14 2.71
N LEU A 48 4.54 -20.29 1.78
CA LEU A 48 3.27 -19.58 1.82
C LEU A 48 2.26 -20.41 2.61
N VAL A 49 1.81 -19.89 3.74
CA VAL A 49 0.89 -20.57 4.65
C VAL A 49 -0.40 -19.78 4.75
N ARG A 50 -1.54 -20.47 4.64
CA ARG A 50 -2.86 -19.88 4.92
C ARG A 50 -3.05 -19.75 6.43
N ILE A 51 -3.44 -18.57 6.87
CA ILE A 51 -3.81 -18.29 8.26
C ILE A 51 -5.33 -18.20 8.37
N ASP A 52 -5.87 -18.89 9.37
CA ASP A 52 -7.29 -18.93 9.68
C ASP A 52 -7.52 -19.01 11.20
N TRP A 53 -8.78 -19.05 11.63
CA TRP A 53 -9.13 -19.12 13.05
C TRP A 53 -8.69 -20.42 13.75
N LYS A 54 -8.23 -21.45 13.01
CA LYS A 54 -7.69 -22.70 13.58
C LYS A 54 -6.18 -22.62 13.79
N SER A 55 -5.53 -21.54 13.35
CA SER A 55 -4.10 -21.31 13.56
C SER A 55 -3.79 -21.14 15.06
N SER A 56 -2.54 -21.39 15.46
CA SER A 56 -2.15 -21.33 16.87
C SER A 56 -2.37 -19.93 17.46
N ALA A 57 -2.81 -19.85 18.72
CA ALA A 57 -3.02 -18.58 19.40
C ALA A 57 -1.74 -17.72 19.42
N SER A 58 -0.56 -18.34 19.60
CA SER A 58 0.73 -17.66 19.56
C SER A 58 1.02 -16.99 18.20
N LEU A 59 0.60 -17.59 17.09
CA LEU A 59 0.75 -17.01 15.76
C LEU A 59 -0.25 -15.86 15.55
N LEU A 60 -1.48 -16.03 16.01
CA LEU A 60 -2.52 -15.00 15.96
C LEU A 60 -2.12 -13.76 16.79
N GLU A 61 -1.54 -13.95 17.97
CA GLU A 61 -0.99 -12.85 18.78
C GLU A 61 0.12 -12.09 18.06
N LYS A 62 1.01 -12.80 17.35
CA LYS A 62 2.03 -12.15 16.53
C LYS A 62 1.41 -11.31 15.40
N LEU A 63 0.37 -11.79 14.73
CA LEU A 63 -0.33 -11.00 13.72
C LEU A 63 -0.93 -9.71 14.29
N VAL A 64 -1.54 -9.79 15.47
CA VAL A 64 -2.07 -8.59 16.17
C VAL A 64 -0.94 -7.61 16.50
N ALA A 65 0.22 -8.10 16.95
CA ALA A 65 1.36 -7.26 17.29
C ALA A 65 2.04 -6.60 16.08
N TYR A 66 2.00 -7.25 14.91
CA TYR A 66 2.71 -6.81 13.71
C TYR A 66 1.85 -6.03 12.69
N GLU A 67 0.54 -5.90 12.91
CA GLU A 67 -0.34 -5.19 11.98
C GLU A 67 -0.02 -3.68 11.92
N ALA A 68 0.59 -3.27 10.80
CA ALA A 68 1.17 -1.94 10.62
C ALA A 68 0.30 -0.98 9.79
N VAL A 69 -0.73 -1.48 9.10
CA VAL A 69 -1.56 -0.68 8.18
C VAL A 69 -2.88 -0.29 8.87
N HIS A 70 -3.56 -1.26 9.46
CA HIS A 70 -4.85 -1.10 10.13
C HIS A 70 -4.87 -1.84 11.45
N ALA A 71 -4.47 -1.17 12.53
CA ALA A 71 -4.39 -1.74 13.88
C ALA A 71 -5.61 -2.61 14.23
N ILE A 72 -5.36 -3.88 14.59
CA ILE A 72 -6.38 -4.82 15.05
C ILE A 72 -6.76 -4.44 16.48
N ARG A 73 -8.03 -4.10 16.71
CA ARG A 73 -8.47 -3.48 17.97
C ARG A 73 -8.97 -4.49 19.01
N SER A 74 -9.25 -5.72 18.60
CA SER A 74 -9.78 -6.77 19.48
C SER A 74 -9.68 -8.15 18.84
N TRP A 75 -9.84 -9.21 19.65
CA TRP A 75 -10.00 -10.59 19.15
C TRP A 75 -11.20 -10.77 18.21
N ARG A 76 -12.27 -9.99 18.42
CA ARG A 76 -13.44 -9.99 17.54
C ARG A 76 -13.10 -9.41 16.16
N ASP A 77 -12.32 -8.33 16.13
CA ASP A 77 -11.79 -7.74 14.90
C ASP A 77 -10.91 -8.76 14.16
N LEU A 78 -9.95 -9.39 14.86
CA LEU A 78 -9.14 -10.45 14.26
C LEU A 78 -9.99 -11.59 13.68
N LYS A 79 -10.99 -12.07 14.43
CA LYS A 79 -11.87 -13.14 13.95
C LYS A 79 -12.60 -12.73 12.67
N ASN A 80 -13.06 -11.48 12.59
CA ASN A 80 -13.72 -10.95 11.39
C ASN A 80 -12.77 -10.91 10.19
N ARG A 81 -11.50 -10.54 10.40
CA ARG A 81 -10.48 -10.53 9.33
C ARG A 81 -10.05 -11.92 8.85
N LEU A 82 -10.41 -12.97 9.60
CA LEU A 82 -10.17 -14.37 9.29
C LEU A 82 -11.46 -15.13 8.94
N ASP A 83 -12.58 -14.43 8.73
CA ASP A 83 -13.86 -15.03 8.40
C ASP A 83 -13.89 -15.57 6.95
N SER A 84 -14.98 -16.23 6.57
CA SER A 84 -15.10 -16.98 5.32
C SER A 84 -14.94 -16.13 4.06
N ASP A 85 -15.34 -14.86 4.07
CA ASP A 85 -15.18 -13.86 3.00
C ASP A 85 -13.85 -13.11 3.08
N ARG A 86 -12.95 -13.57 3.94
CA ARG A 86 -11.57 -13.11 4.05
C ARG A 86 -10.60 -14.25 3.82
N ARG A 87 -9.39 -13.89 3.39
CA ARG A 87 -8.24 -14.79 3.38
C ARG A 87 -7.07 -14.05 4.00
N CYS A 88 -6.32 -14.76 4.83
CA CYS A 88 -5.06 -14.28 5.35
C CYS A 88 -3.98 -15.29 4.98
N PHE A 89 -2.84 -14.78 4.53
CA PHE A 89 -1.68 -15.59 4.21
C PHE A 89 -0.46 -15.00 4.89
N ALA A 90 0.49 -15.85 5.25
CA ALA A 90 1.79 -15.43 5.76
C ALA A 90 2.93 -16.20 5.09
N PHE A 91 4.04 -15.51 4.90
CA PHE A 91 5.29 -16.08 4.42
C PHE A 91 6.20 -16.42 5.60
N PHE A 92 6.73 -17.62 5.60
CA PHE A 92 7.66 -18.13 6.60
C PHE A 92 8.97 -18.52 5.93
N HIS A 93 10.09 -18.34 6.63
CA HIS A 93 11.35 -18.94 6.23
C HIS A 93 11.48 -20.32 6.90
N PRO A 94 11.96 -21.37 6.21
CA PRO A 94 12.06 -22.73 6.78
C PRO A 94 12.90 -22.83 8.06
N ARG A 95 13.78 -21.85 8.30
CA ARG A 95 14.61 -21.74 9.52
C ARG A 95 14.05 -20.78 10.58
N MET A 96 12.86 -20.23 10.34
CA MET A 96 12.09 -19.38 11.23
C MET A 96 10.58 -19.75 11.16
N PRO A 97 10.21 -21.01 11.40
CA PRO A 97 8.85 -21.50 11.15
C PRO A 97 7.78 -20.89 12.06
N GLU A 98 8.17 -20.33 13.21
CA GLU A 98 7.26 -19.67 14.15
C GLU A 98 7.17 -18.16 13.94
N GLU A 99 7.95 -17.60 13.01
CA GLU A 99 8.02 -16.16 12.77
C GLU A 99 7.46 -15.82 11.40
N PRO A 100 6.25 -15.23 11.33
CA PRO A 100 5.76 -14.69 10.07
C PRO A 100 6.72 -13.56 9.65
N LEU A 101 7.04 -13.53 8.37
CA LEU A 101 7.90 -12.49 7.79
C LEU A 101 7.07 -11.39 7.17
N ILE A 102 6.10 -11.80 6.36
CA ILE A 102 5.10 -10.95 5.73
C ILE A 102 3.77 -11.64 5.92
N PHE A 103 2.74 -10.88 6.25
CA PHE A 103 1.37 -11.35 6.09
C PHE A 103 0.56 -10.42 5.20
N VAL A 104 -0.46 -11.01 4.61
CA VAL A 104 -1.28 -10.45 3.55
C VAL A 104 -2.73 -10.73 3.89
N GLU A 105 -3.52 -9.67 4.05
CA GLU A 105 -4.96 -9.74 4.28
C GLU A 105 -5.72 -9.43 2.98
N VAL A 106 -6.68 -10.30 2.66
CA VAL A 106 -7.44 -10.28 1.42
C VAL A 106 -8.93 -10.30 1.73
N ALA A 107 -9.68 -9.38 1.12
CA ALA A 107 -11.12 -9.37 1.11
C ALA A 107 -11.65 -9.95 -0.20
N LEU A 108 -12.61 -10.88 -0.11
CA LEU A 108 -13.27 -11.49 -1.26
C LEU A 108 -14.55 -10.71 -1.54
N VAL A 109 -14.59 -9.99 -2.66
CA VAL A 109 -15.66 -9.04 -2.96
C VAL A 109 -16.09 -9.11 -4.43
N GLN A 110 -17.15 -8.36 -4.77
CA GLN A 110 -17.57 -8.13 -6.15
C GLN A 110 -16.99 -6.80 -6.66
N GLY A 111 -16.10 -6.89 -7.65
CA GLY A 111 -15.42 -5.76 -8.26
C GLY A 111 -14.37 -5.08 -7.38
N LEU A 112 -13.79 -4.00 -7.91
CA LEU A 112 -12.73 -3.25 -7.22
C LEU A 112 -13.28 -2.46 -6.03
N ALA A 113 -12.84 -2.80 -4.82
CA ALA A 113 -13.12 -2.00 -3.62
C ALA A 113 -12.45 -0.62 -3.69
N GLY A 114 -13.18 0.41 -3.29
CA GLY A 114 -12.74 1.81 -3.31
C GLY A 114 -12.74 2.50 -1.94
N ASN A 115 -13.09 1.80 -0.86
CA ASN A 115 -13.12 2.35 0.49
C ASN A 115 -12.69 1.29 1.50
N VAL A 116 -11.72 1.63 2.35
CA VAL A 116 -11.13 0.68 3.30
C VAL A 116 -11.96 0.53 4.56
N GLN A 117 -12.69 1.57 4.98
CA GLN A 117 -13.62 1.47 6.10
C GLN A 117 -14.71 0.42 5.82
N SER A 118 -15.21 0.32 4.59
CA SER A 118 -16.17 -0.72 4.19
C SER A 118 -15.60 -2.14 4.30
N LEU A 119 -14.30 -2.34 4.09
CA LEU A 119 -13.66 -3.66 4.21
C LEU A 119 -13.39 -4.05 5.67
N LEU A 120 -13.13 -3.05 6.52
CA LEU A 120 -12.79 -3.20 7.93
C LEU A 120 -14.01 -3.14 8.87
N ASP A 121 -15.22 -2.91 8.34
CA ASP A 121 -16.42 -2.83 9.17
C ASP A 121 -16.77 -4.20 9.77
N ALA A 122 -16.42 -4.38 11.04
CA ALA A 122 -16.70 -5.59 11.81
C ALA A 122 -18.18 -5.81 12.14
N ARG A 123 -19.06 -4.90 11.71
CA ARG A 123 -20.52 -5.05 11.80
C ARG A 123 -21.16 -5.46 10.48
N ALA A 124 -20.42 -5.42 9.38
CA ALA A 124 -20.92 -5.88 8.09
C ALA A 124 -21.24 -7.37 8.15
N GLU A 125 -22.29 -7.78 7.45
CA GLU A 125 -22.61 -9.21 7.30
C GLU A 125 -21.55 -9.89 6.45
N THR A 126 -21.09 -11.06 6.90
CA THR A 126 -20.16 -11.91 6.16
C THR A 126 -20.79 -12.28 4.82
N SER A 127 -20.15 -11.91 3.71
CA SER A 127 -20.65 -12.21 2.37
C SER A 127 -20.39 -13.66 1.98
N ASP A 128 -21.16 -14.23 1.04
CA ASP A 128 -20.84 -15.55 0.50
C ASP A 128 -19.58 -15.48 -0.38
N PRO A 129 -18.48 -16.19 -0.01
CA PRO A 129 -17.26 -16.21 -0.82
C PRO A 129 -17.48 -16.78 -2.24
N GLY A 130 -18.53 -17.58 -2.46
CA GLY A 130 -18.89 -18.15 -3.76
C GLY A 130 -19.41 -17.12 -4.78
N GLU A 131 -19.83 -15.95 -4.31
CA GLU A 131 -20.28 -14.84 -5.15
C GLU A 131 -19.17 -13.85 -5.51
N ALA A 132 -18.03 -13.92 -4.82
CA ALA A 132 -16.90 -13.04 -5.07
C ALA A 132 -16.26 -13.32 -6.44
N ASN A 133 -15.89 -12.25 -7.14
CA ASN A 133 -15.14 -12.30 -8.41
C ASN A 133 -13.78 -11.58 -8.33
N THR A 134 -13.52 -10.88 -7.23
CA THR A 134 -12.34 -10.04 -7.02
C THR A 134 -11.73 -10.31 -5.65
N ALA A 135 -10.41 -10.48 -5.62
CA ALA A 135 -9.61 -10.51 -4.40
C ALA A 135 -8.95 -9.14 -4.17
N ILE A 136 -9.29 -8.49 -3.06
CA ILE A 136 -8.74 -7.20 -2.67
C ILE A 136 -7.70 -7.35 -1.56
N PHE A 137 -6.44 -7.12 -1.89
CA PHE A 137 -5.33 -7.06 -0.92
C PHE A 137 -5.36 -5.70 -0.20
N TYR A 138 -5.89 -5.67 1.02
CA TYR A 138 -6.10 -4.41 1.75
C TYR A 138 -5.10 -4.19 2.90
N SER A 139 -4.36 -5.21 3.31
CA SER A 139 -3.22 -5.07 4.23
C SER A 139 -2.08 -5.98 3.82
N ILE A 140 -0.86 -5.43 3.79
CA ILE A 140 0.40 -6.16 3.57
C ILE A 140 1.39 -5.60 4.59
N SER A 141 1.78 -6.44 5.54
CA SER A 141 2.57 -6.04 6.70
C SER A 141 3.86 -6.85 6.76
N ASN A 142 5.00 -6.17 6.93
CA ASN A 142 6.28 -6.80 7.24
C ASN A 142 6.41 -6.90 8.76
N CYS A 143 6.55 -8.12 9.28
CA CYS A 143 6.58 -8.41 10.71
C CYS A 143 7.97 -8.19 11.33
N GLN A 144 9.04 -8.30 10.53
CA GLN A 144 10.40 -8.36 11.05
C GLN A 144 11.11 -7.05 10.78
N GLN A 145 11.31 -6.25 11.83
CA GLN A 145 12.01 -4.96 11.74
C GLN A 145 13.43 -5.10 11.17
N GLY A 146 14.10 -6.20 11.51
CA GLY A 146 15.42 -6.56 10.99
C GLY A 146 15.45 -6.84 9.49
N LEU A 147 14.30 -6.96 8.82
CA LEU A 147 14.15 -7.11 7.38
C LEU A 147 13.69 -5.80 6.70
N ALA A 148 13.67 -4.68 7.41
CA ALA A 148 13.34 -3.39 6.83
C ALA A 148 14.28 -3.05 5.67
N GLY A 149 13.70 -2.74 4.50
CA GLY A 149 14.45 -2.43 3.28
C GLY A 149 15.08 -3.63 2.56
N ILE A 150 14.84 -4.86 3.07
CA ILE A 150 15.13 -6.11 2.36
C ILE A 150 13.97 -6.38 1.41
N SER A 151 14.29 -6.55 0.12
CA SER A 151 13.33 -7.09 -0.82
C SER A 151 13.28 -8.60 -0.62
N PHE A 152 12.09 -9.16 -0.46
CA PHE A 152 11.89 -10.60 -0.46
C PHE A 152 11.83 -11.15 -1.89
N GLY A 153 12.33 -10.41 -2.89
CA GLY A 153 12.09 -10.69 -4.30
C GLY A 153 10.77 -10.10 -4.79
N ASN A 154 10.58 -10.16 -6.10
CA ASN A 154 9.35 -9.73 -6.75
C ASN A 154 8.37 -10.91 -6.77
N PHE A 155 7.09 -10.66 -7.03
CA PHE A 155 6.03 -11.68 -7.19
C PHE A 155 5.45 -12.25 -5.88
N LEU A 156 5.66 -11.61 -4.74
CA LEU A 156 5.02 -12.01 -3.47
C LEU A 156 3.49 -12.06 -3.62
N ILE A 157 2.91 -10.99 -4.16
CA ILE A 157 1.46 -10.88 -4.37
C ILE A 157 1.00 -11.85 -5.47
N LYS A 158 1.83 -12.11 -6.48
CA LYS A 158 1.54 -13.11 -7.52
C LYS A 158 1.38 -14.50 -6.91
N ARG A 159 2.25 -14.92 -5.99
CA ARG A 159 2.12 -16.24 -5.32
C ARG A 159 0.81 -16.38 -4.54
N VAL A 160 0.39 -15.33 -3.84
CA VAL A 160 -0.90 -15.33 -3.13
C VAL A 160 -2.06 -15.35 -4.13
N ALA A 161 -1.99 -14.57 -5.20
CA ALA A 161 -3.01 -14.52 -6.24
C ALA A 161 -3.14 -15.85 -7.00
N ASP A 162 -2.03 -16.50 -7.36
CA ASP A 162 -2.01 -17.84 -7.98
C ASP A 162 -2.67 -18.86 -7.03
N ARG A 163 -2.32 -18.85 -5.75
CA ARG A 163 -2.95 -19.72 -4.73
C ARG A 163 -4.46 -19.50 -4.62
N LEU A 164 -4.91 -18.24 -4.65
CA LEU A 164 -6.33 -17.90 -4.63
C LEU A 164 -7.05 -18.30 -5.92
N ALA A 165 -6.40 -18.17 -7.08
CA ALA A 165 -6.96 -18.58 -8.36
C ALA A 165 -7.20 -20.08 -8.42
N ASP A 166 -6.29 -20.87 -7.84
CA ASP A 166 -6.40 -22.33 -7.72
C ASP A 166 -7.53 -22.73 -6.74
N GLU A 167 -7.60 -22.07 -5.58
CA GLU A 167 -8.62 -22.37 -4.55
C GLU A 167 -10.03 -21.89 -4.95
N MET A 168 -10.13 -20.79 -5.70
CA MET A 168 -11.38 -20.09 -5.98
C MET A 168 -11.49 -19.69 -7.46
N PRO A 169 -11.91 -20.62 -8.35
CA PRO A 169 -11.90 -20.39 -9.80
C PRO A 169 -12.76 -19.21 -10.29
N ARG A 170 -13.71 -18.71 -9.49
CA ARG A 170 -14.55 -17.54 -9.80
C ARG A 170 -13.82 -16.21 -9.60
N ILE A 171 -12.76 -16.18 -8.78
CA ILE A 171 -11.94 -14.99 -8.60
C ILE A 171 -11.08 -14.80 -9.85
N LYS A 172 -11.38 -13.76 -10.61
CA LYS A 172 -10.67 -13.41 -11.87
C LYS A 172 -9.93 -12.09 -11.78
N GLU A 173 -10.27 -11.26 -10.81
CA GLU A 173 -9.62 -9.97 -10.59
C GLU A 173 -8.83 -9.98 -9.28
N PHE A 174 -7.61 -9.45 -9.34
CA PHE A 174 -6.70 -9.32 -8.21
C PHE A 174 -6.24 -7.88 -8.16
N ALA A 175 -6.53 -7.19 -7.07
CA ALA A 175 -6.11 -5.81 -6.92
C ALA A 175 -5.87 -5.47 -5.45
N THR A 176 -5.04 -4.47 -5.18
CA THR A 176 -4.89 -3.97 -3.81
C THR A 176 -5.86 -2.82 -3.56
N LEU A 177 -6.04 -2.45 -2.29
CA LEU A 177 -6.49 -1.12 -1.91
C LEU A 177 -5.40 -0.53 -1.00
N SER A 178 -4.50 0.24 -1.59
CA SER A 178 -3.24 0.64 -0.95
C SER A 178 -3.22 2.12 -0.56
N PRO A 179 -2.56 2.48 0.56
CA PRO A 179 -2.31 3.89 0.92
C PRO A 179 -1.29 4.54 -0.03
N ILE A 180 -1.25 5.88 -0.02
CA ILE A 180 -0.31 6.68 -0.83
C ILE A 180 0.55 7.56 0.11
N PRO A 181 1.45 6.96 0.91
CA PRO A 181 2.20 7.69 1.92
C PRO A 181 3.12 8.74 1.30
N GLY A 182 2.99 9.99 1.76
CA GLY A 182 3.84 11.12 1.31
C GLY A 182 3.20 11.96 0.22
N LEU A 183 2.06 11.56 -0.35
CA LEU A 183 1.32 12.34 -1.34
C LEU A 183 1.00 13.76 -0.84
N ARG A 184 0.50 13.88 0.39
CA ARG A 184 0.18 15.19 0.97
C ARG A 184 1.42 16.06 1.08
N GLN A 185 2.51 15.53 1.61
CA GLN A 185 3.78 16.26 1.72
C GLN A 185 4.27 16.74 0.35
N HIS A 186 4.14 15.89 -0.68
CA HIS A 186 4.52 16.23 -2.04
C HIS A 186 3.67 17.37 -2.60
N ILE A 187 2.34 17.26 -2.55
CA ILE A 187 1.41 18.28 -3.07
C ILE A 187 1.56 19.59 -2.30
N ASP A 188 1.54 19.56 -0.96
CA ASP A 188 1.70 20.76 -0.12
C ASP A 188 3.06 21.44 -0.40
N GLY A 189 4.12 20.65 -0.60
CA GLY A 189 5.44 21.13 -0.99
C GLY A 189 5.41 21.88 -2.32
N ARG A 190 4.85 21.27 -3.37
CA ARG A 190 4.74 21.87 -4.70
C ARG A 190 3.90 23.14 -4.70
N LEU A 191 2.72 23.12 -4.06
CA LEU A 191 1.88 24.31 -3.91
C LEU A 191 2.60 25.47 -3.20
N LYS A 192 3.60 25.17 -2.36
CA LYS A 192 4.43 26.18 -1.69
C LYS A 192 5.59 26.67 -2.56
N THR A 193 6.26 25.79 -3.30
CA THR A 193 7.49 26.12 -4.03
C THR A 193 7.27 26.55 -5.48
N GLU A 194 6.34 25.89 -6.17
CA GLU A 194 6.01 26.14 -7.59
C GLU A 194 4.80 27.08 -7.71
N GLY A 195 3.98 27.20 -6.66
CA GLY A 195 2.83 28.10 -6.67
C GLY A 195 1.81 27.73 -7.75
N ASP A 196 1.39 28.72 -8.54
CA ASP A 196 0.33 28.57 -9.53
C ASP A 196 0.72 27.64 -10.71
N ASP A 197 2.01 27.42 -10.95
CA ASP A 197 2.52 26.53 -12.01
C ASP A 197 2.10 25.06 -11.82
N VAL A 198 1.68 24.69 -10.60
CA VAL A 198 1.15 23.36 -10.28
C VAL A 198 -0.25 23.16 -10.85
N LEU A 199 -0.99 24.24 -11.12
CA LEU A 199 -2.40 24.24 -11.48
C LEU A 199 -2.60 24.59 -12.96
N THR A 200 -3.69 24.10 -13.55
CA THR A 200 -4.12 24.55 -14.88
C THR A 200 -4.95 25.83 -14.75
N SER A 201 -5.01 26.64 -15.81
CA SER A 201 -5.86 27.85 -15.83
C SER A 201 -7.33 27.54 -15.57
N ALA A 202 -7.82 26.37 -16.00
CA ALA A 202 -9.18 25.91 -15.75
C ALA A 202 -9.43 25.60 -14.26
N GLU A 203 -8.44 25.02 -13.58
CA GLU A 203 -8.50 24.76 -12.13
C GLU A 203 -8.43 26.04 -11.30
N ILE A 204 -7.59 27.00 -11.70
CA ILE A 204 -7.55 28.31 -11.03
C ILE A 204 -8.91 29.01 -11.15
N THR A 205 -9.53 28.93 -12.33
CA THR A 205 -10.84 29.52 -12.59
C THR A 205 -11.95 28.83 -11.79
N SER A 206 -11.89 27.51 -11.63
CA SER A 206 -12.93 26.74 -10.91
C SER A 206 -12.97 27.03 -9.41
N LEU A 207 -11.90 27.59 -8.83
CA LEU A 207 -11.82 27.98 -7.41
C LEU A 207 -12.55 29.31 -7.11
N VAL A 208 -12.70 30.20 -8.10
CA VAL A 208 -13.26 31.55 -7.91
C VAL A 208 -14.65 31.57 -7.24
N PRO A 209 -15.60 30.68 -7.58
CA PRO A 209 -16.91 30.66 -6.92
C PRO A 209 -16.87 30.17 -5.46
N VAL A 210 -15.78 29.54 -5.03
CA VAL A 210 -15.64 28.90 -3.70
C VAL A 210 -14.86 29.77 -2.73
N ILE A 211 -13.91 30.56 -3.24
CA ILE A 211 -13.06 31.46 -2.45
C ILE A 211 -12.78 32.75 -3.21
N GLY A 212 -13.25 33.87 -2.67
CA GLY A 212 -13.18 35.18 -3.33
C GLY A 212 -11.94 36.02 -2.98
N ASP A 213 -11.24 35.70 -1.88
CA ASP A 213 -10.13 36.47 -1.32
C ASP A 213 -8.75 35.86 -1.63
N ALA A 214 -8.69 34.83 -2.48
CA ALA A 214 -7.46 34.18 -2.91
C ALA A 214 -7.65 33.54 -4.29
N ARG A 215 -6.54 33.29 -4.99
CA ARG A 215 -6.50 32.58 -6.27
C ARG A 215 -5.37 31.55 -6.28
N GLY A 216 -5.44 30.65 -7.25
CA GLY A 216 -4.36 29.69 -7.54
C GLY A 216 -3.97 28.81 -6.36
N ALA A 217 -2.68 28.57 -6.19
CA ALA A 217 -2.16 27.70 -5.13
C ALA A 217 -2.46 28.23 -3.72
N VAL A 218 -2.53 29.55 -3.55
CA VAL A 218 -2.92 30.17 -2.28
C VAL A 218 -4.37 29.82 -1.93
N ALA A 219 -5.29 29.86 -2.91
CA ALA A 219 -6.67 29.46 -2.72
C ALA A 219 -6.78 27.98 -2.32
N VAL A 220 -6.05 27.09 -3.00
CA VAL A 220 -6.04 25.65 -2.66
C VAL A 220 -5.60 25.43 -1.22
N ARG A 221 -4.47 26.02 -0.79
CA ARG A 221 -3.97 25.88 0.59
C ARG A 221 -4.97 26.41 1.63
N LYS A 222 -5.53 27.61 1.42
CA LYS A 222 -6.57 28.18 2.31
C LYS A 222 -7.79 27.27 2.46
N LEU A 223 -8.20 26.60 1.38
CA LEU A 223 -9.32 25.66 1.42
C LEU A 223 -8.96 24.37 2.17
N LEU A 224 -7.73 23.86 2.00
CA LEU A 224 -7.22 22.67 2.70
C LEU A 224 -6.97 22.90 4.19
N ASP A 225 -6.66 24.14 4.60
CA ASP A 225 -6.47 24.53 6.00
C ASP A 225 -7.80 24.60 6.78
N ARG A 226 -8.94 24.60 6.09
CA ARG A 226 -10.24 24.55 6.76
C ARG A 226 -10.44 23.17 7.41
N PRO A 227 -10.79 23.10 8.69
CA PRO A 227 -11.22 21.85 9.31
C PRO A 227 -12.37 21.23 8.49
N THR A 228 -12.33 19.91 8.34
CA THR A 228 -13.37 19.13 7.65
C THR A 228 -13.75 19.64 6.26
N TRP A 229 -12.81 20.24 5.52
CA TRP A 229 -13.05 20.78 4.17
C TRP A 229 -13.72 19.79 3.21
N TRP A 230 -13.49 18.49 3.40
CA TRP A 230 -14.07 17.40 2.60
C TRP A 230 -15.58 17.22 2.81
N GLU A 231 -16.12 17.71 3.92
CA GLU A 231 -17.56 17.65 4.25
C GLU A 231 -18.32 18.82 3.61
N VAL A 232 -17.64 19.91 3.26
CA VAL A 232 -18.26 21.07 2.61
C VAL A 232 -18.42 20.80 1.11
N PRO A 233 -19.64 20.62 0.57
CA PRO A 233 -19.83 20.12 -0.79
C PRO A 233 -19.19 20.99 -1.86
N ALA A 234 -19.24 22.32 -1.70
CA ALA A 234 -18.61 23.27 -2.63
C ALA A 234 -17.08 23.14 -2.66
N ILE A 235 -16.45 22.97 -1.50
CA ILE A 235 -14.99 22.84 -1.38
C ILE A 235 -14.55 21.47 -1.91
N ASN A 236 -15.20 20.40 -1.49
CA ASN A 236 -14.92 19.05 -1.98
C ASN A 236 -15.06 18.96 -3.51
N LYS A 237 -16.14 19.54 -4.08
CA LYS A 237 -16.35 19.55 -5.54
C LYS A 237 -15.25 20.31 -6.28
N ALA A 238 -14.72 21.38 -5.72
CA ALA A 238 -13.64 22.17 -6.34
C ALA A 238 -12.26 21.52 -6.18
N LEU A 239 -11.95 20.98 -4.99
CA LEU A 239 -10.63 20.41 -4.70
C LEU A 239 -10.43 19.00 -5.26
N ARG A 240 -11.48 18.17 -5.31
CA ARG A 240 -11.39 16.78 -5.79
C ARG A 240 -10.70 16.64 -7.16
N PRO A 241 -11.11 17.34 -8.25
CA PRO A 241 -10.46 17.16 -9.54
C PRO A 241 -8.97 17.56 -9.51
N ILE A 242 -8.64 18.66 -8.82
CA ILE A 242 -7.27 19.15 -8.67
C ILE A 242 -6.40 18.11 -7.94
N LEU A 243 -6.83 17.68 -6.76
CA LEU A 243 -6.07 16.73 -5.95
C LEU A 243 -5.96 15.36 -6.63
N CYS A 244 -7.01 14.90 -7.31
CA CYS A 244 -6.97 13.65 -8.07
C CYS A 244 -5.97 13.73 -9.24
N ARG A 245 -5.92 14.82 -9.99
CA ARG A 245 -4.91 15.03 -11.06
C ARG A 245 -3.50 15.05 -10.49
N LEU A 246 -3.27 15.81 -9.42
CA LEU A 246 -1.96 15.91 -8.78
C LEU A 246 -1.51 14.57 -8.19
N ALA A 247 -2.43 13.79 -7.63
CA ALA A 247 -2.15 12.44 -7.16
C ALA A 247 -1.81 11.48 -8.31
N ALA A 248 -2.57 11.51 -9.41
CA ALA A 248 -2.27 10.72 -10.59
C ALA A 248 -0.92 11.10 -11.20
N HIS A 249 -0.58 12.39 -11.23
CA HIS A 249 0.73 12.88 -11.65
C HIS A 249 1.84 12.36 -10.73
N TYR A 250 1.70 12.50 -9.41
CA TYR A 250 2.65 11.97 -8.43
C TYR A 250 2.90 10.46 -8.58
N LEU A 251 1.84 9.68 -8.82
CA LEU A 251 1.94 8.23 -9.00
C LEU A 251 2.55 7.82 -10.35
N THR A 252 2.47 8.67 -11.37
CA THR A 252 2.93 8.35 -12.74
C THR A 252 4.24 9.01 -13.16
N THR A 253 4.74 9.96 -12.35
CA THR A 253 6.04 10.61 -12.55
C THR A 253 7.15 9.81 -11.87
N PRO A 254 8.16 9.32 -12.61
CA PRO A 254 9.30 8.65 -12.03
C PRO A 254 10.35 9.62 -11.45
N ASP A 255 11.18 9.12 -10.54
CA ASP A 255 12.41 9.77 -10.08
C ASP A 255 13.50 9.75 -11.17
N ALA A 256 14.64 10.38 -10.90
CA ALA A 256 15.77 10.42 -11.83
C ALA A 256 16.35 9.03 -12.20
N LYS A 257 15.99 7.98 -11.46
CA LYS A 257 16.40 6.59 -11.71
C LYS A 257 15.27 5.76 -12.33
N GLY A 258 14.16 6.37 -12.75
CA GLY A 258 13.01 5.68 -13.32
C GLY A 258 12.07 5.02 -12.31
N ARG A 259 12.28 5.23 -11.00
CA ARG A 259 11.50 4.58 -9.93
C ARG A 259 10.30 5.44 -9.55
N ALA A 260 9.28 4.83 -8.98
CA ALA A 260 8.12 5.58 -8.49
C ALA A 260 8.52 6.42 -7.27
N LEU A 261 7.99 7.64 -7.18
CA LEU A 261 8.23 8.53 -6.04
C LEU A 261 7.64 7.97 -4.74
N ASP A 262 6.45 7.36 -4.85
CA ASP A 262 5.78 6.70 -3.75
C ASP A 262 6.37 5.31 -3.48
N ARG A 263 6.70 5.03 -2.22
CA ARG A 263 7.31 3.76 -1.81
C ARG A 263 6.37 2.55 -1.98
N VAL A 264 5.06 2.74 -1.82
CA VAL A 264 4.05 1.69 -1.98
C VAL A 264 3.79 1.43 -3.45
N ALA A 265 3.77 2.48 -4.29
CA ALA A 265 3.79 2.35 -5.74
C ALA A 265 5.04 1.60 -6.22
N HIS A 266 6.21 1.94 -5.69
CA HIS A 266 7.46 1.25 -6.01
C HIS A 266 7.39 -0.24 -5.70
N PHE A 267 6.84 -0.59 -4.54
CA PHE A 267 6.62 -1.99 -4.15
C PHE A 267 5.67 -2.71 -5.12
N HIS A 268 4.49 -2.17 -5.41
CA HIS A 268 3.51 -2.86 -6.24
C HIS A 268 3.92 -2.95 -7.72
N LEU A 269 4.47 -1.87 -8.28
CA LEU A 269 5.03 -1.87 -9.64
C LEU A 269 6.22 -2.83 -9.75
N GLY A 270 7.08 -2.88 -8.73
CA GLY A 270 8.14 -3.88 -8.60
C GLY A 270 7.61 -5.32 -8.60
N ASN A 271 6.40 -5.54 -8.11
CA ASN A 271 5.71 -6.83 -8.16
C ASN A 271 4.89 -7.04 -9.45
N GLY A 272 5.02 -6.19 -10.47
CA GLY A 272 4.36 -6.32 -11.76
C GLY A 272 2.89 -5.86 -11.80
N ALA A 273 2.46 -5.07 -10.82
CA ALA A 273 1.13 -4.48 -10.83
C ALA A 273 1.01 -3.31 -11.82
N VAL A 274 -0.24 -2.92 -12.09
CA VAL A 274 -0.60 -1.70 -12.82
C VAL A 274 -1.28 -0.73 -11.85
N ILE A 275 -0.95 0.56 -11.91
CA ILE A 275 -1.75 1.59 -11.23
C ILE A 275 -3.11 1.67 -11.91
N GLU A 276 -4.14 1.10 -11.29
CA GLU A 276 -5.44 0.88 -11.94
C GLU A 276 -6.39 2.05 -11.74
N ARG A 277 -6.62 2.43 -10.48
CA ARG A 277 -7.66 3.40 -10.12
C ARG A 277 -7.28 4.19 -8.87
N LEU A 278 -7.48 5.50 -8.91
CA LEU A 278 -7.39 6.37 -7.74
C LEU A 278 -8.76 6.45 -7.05
N ASN A 279 -8.80 6.30 -5.74
CA ASN A 279 -10.02 6.28 -4.94
C ASN A 279 -10.05 7.50 -4.01
N TRP A 280 -11.05 8.37 -4.23
CA TRP A 280 -11.27 9.59 -3.46
C TRP A 280 -11.98 9.28 -2.13
N LEU A 281 -11.49 9.84 -1.02
CA LEU A 281 -12.02 9.58 0.34
C LEU A 281 -12.15 8.07 0.67
N ALA A 282 -11.14 7.31 0.24
CA ALA A 282 -11.05 5.88 0.44
C ALA A 282 -10.57 5.48 1.84
N ASP A 283 -9.79 6.35 2.50
CA ASP A 283 -9.44 6.21 3.93
C ASP A 283 -9.70 7.53 4.67
N THR A 284 -10.88 7.66 5.26
CA THR A 284 -11.28 8.85 6.03
C THR A 284 -10.74 8.87 7.46
N SER A 285 -9.84 7.96 7.82
CA SER A 285 -9.15 8.02 9.09
C SER A 285 -8.26 9.26 9.19
N ALA A 286 -7.93 9.67 10.41
CA ALA A 286 -6.97 10.74 10.63
C ALA A 286 -5.61 10.45 9.94
N ASN A 287 -5.24 9.18 9.80
CA ASN A 287 -4.01 8.81 9.10
C ASN A 287 -4.13 8.99 7.58
N GLY A 288 -5.23 8.56 6.97
CA GLY A 288 -5.48 8.75 5.54
C GLY A 288 -5.46 10.23 5.15
N PHE A 289 -6.07 11.12 5.94
CA PHE A 289 -5.98 12.57 5.70
C PHE A 289 -4.56 13.13 5.85
N ARG A 290 -3.78 12.64 6.83
CA ARG A 290 -2.38 13.07 7.01
C ARG A 290 -1.49 12.62 5.86
N GLN A 291 -1.70 11.43 5.31
CA GLN A 291 -0.81 10.86 4.30
C GLN A 291 -1.14 11.32 2.87
N SER A 292 -2.43 11.40 2.54
CA SER A 292 -2.87 11.45 1.13
C SER A 292 -4.21 12.17 0.91
N TYR A 293 -4.63 13.06 1.82
CA TYR A 293 -5.96 13.68 1.76
C TYR A 293 -7.10 12.64 1.67
N ALA A 294 -6.94 11.52 2.39
CA ALA A 294 -7.85 10.38 2.38
C ALA A 294 -7.95 9.63 1.04
N MET A 295 -7.03 9.83 0.11
CA MET A 295 -6.96 9.06 -1.12
C MET A 295 -6.22 7.72 -0.93
N MET A 296 -6.72 6.69 -1.59
CA MET A 296 -6.04 5.40 -1.76
C MET A 296 -6.01 5.05 -3.25
N VAL A 297 -5.29 3.99 -3.59
CA VAL A 297 -5.12 3.55 -4.97
C VAL A 297 -5.29 2.05 -5.08
N ASN A 298 -5.92 1.59 -6.17
CA ASN A 298 -5.93 0.19 -6.53
C ASN A 298 -4.73 -0.11 -7.43
N TYR A 299 -3.89 -1.06 -7.04
CA TYR A 299 -2.90 -1.67 -7.93
C TYR A 299 -3.43 -3.01 -8.42
N ARG A 300 -3.64 -3.17 -9.72
CA ARG A 300 -4.20 -4.39 -10.31
C ARG A 300 -3.08 -5.36 -10.71
N TYR A 301 -3.27 -6.63 -10.39
CA TYR A 301 -2.40 -7.74 -10.76
C TYR A 301 -3.10 -8.60 -11.82
N LYS A 302 -2.80 -8.33 -13.10
CA LYS A 302 -3.23 -9.23 -14.18
C LYS A 302 -2.18 -10.32 -14.34
N LEU A 303 -2.46 -11.52 -13.81
CA LEU A 303 -1.48 -12.61 -13.67
C LEU A 303 -0.64 -12.88 -14.93
N GLY A 304 -1.27 -12.88 -16.12
CA GLY A 304 -0.57 -13.10 -17.39
C GLY A 304 0.33 -11.96 -17.87
N ASP A 305 0.22 -10.77 -17.29
CA ASP A 305 1.00 -9.58 -17.67
C ASP A 305 2.03 -9.20 -16.58
N VAL A 306 2.04 -9.90 -15.43
CA VAL A 306 2.85 -9.53 -14.26
C VAL A 306 4.35 -9.47 -14.58
N ASP A 307 4.87 -10.46 -15.30
CA ASP A 307 6.30 -10.51 -15.66
C ASP A 307 6.67 -9.36 -16.62
N ALA A 308 5.85 -9.13 -17.66
CA ALA A 308 6.06 -8.05 -18.61
C ALA A 308 5.98 -6.65 -17.95
N ASN A 309 5.06 -6.47 -17.01
CA ASN A 309 4.94 -5.23 -16.24
C ASN A 309 6.13 -5.02 -15.30
N HIS A 310 6.60 -6.11 -14.66
CA HIS A 310 7.79 -6.08 -13.82
C HIS A 310 9.01 -5.64 -14.63
N GLU A 311 9.25 -6.24 -15.80
CA GLU A 311 10.35 -5.86 -16.69
C GLU A 311 10.23 -4.42 -17.18
N ALA A 312 9.03 -3.99 -17.56
CA ALA A 312 8.79 -2.60 -17.96
C ALA A 312 9.17 -1.62 -16.84
N TYR A 313 8.79 -1.92 -15.60
CA TYR A 313 9.12 -1.08 -14.45
C TYR A 313 10.61 -1.11 -14.10
N ALA A 314 11.26 -2.27 -14.18
CA ALA A 314 12.70 -2.40 -14.00
C ALA A 314 13.49 -1.55 -15.01
N ASN A 315 12.93 -1.36 -16.21
CA ASN A 315 13.47 -0.48 -17.26
C ASN A 315 13.02 1.00 -17.12
N GLY A 316 12.47 1.40 -15.97
CA GLY A 316 12.12 2.78 -15.64
C GLY A 316 10.76 3.25 -16.15
N ARG A 317 9.89 2.35 -16.64
CA ARG A 317 8.55 2.70 -17.14
C ARG A 317 7.48 2.47 -16.06
N ILE A 318 6.81 3.55 -15.63
CA ILE A 318 5.63 3.44 -14.78
C ILE A 318 4.46 2.83 -15.57
N VAL A 319 3.89 1.73 -15.07
CA VAL A 319 2.73 1.05 -15.66
C VAL A 319 1.46 1.51 -14.97
N ALA A 320 0.55 2.14 -15.73
CA ALA A 320 -0.69 2.73 -15.24
C ALA A 320 -1.80 2.59 -16.29
N SER A 321 -3.04 2.50 -15.83
CA SER A 321 -4.24 2.43 -16.65
C SER A 321 -4.43 3.69 -17.49
N ARG A 322 -5.27 3.59 -18.53
CA ARG A 322 -5.59 4.73 -19.39
C ARG A 322 -6.25 5.86 -18.59
N GLU A 323 -7.14 5.53 -17.66
CA GLU A 323 -7.84 6.51 -16.82
C GLU A 323 -6.87 7.26 -15.93
N VAL A 324 -5.94 6.58 -15.26
CA VAL A 324 -4.94 7.24 -14.40
C VAL A 324 -4.01 8.14 -15.23
N ARG A 325 -3.59 7.69 -16.42
CA ARG A 325 -2.77 8.51 -17.32
C ARG A 325 -3.52 9.72 -17.86
N ALA A 326 -4.80 9.58 -18.17
CA ALA A 326 -5.64 10.70 -18.61
C ALA A 326 -5.80 11.71 -17.47
N LEU A 327 -6.12 11.22 -16.28
CA LEU A 327 -6.24 12.04 -15.07
C LEU A 327 -4.97 12.83 -14.76
N ALA A 328 -3.78 12.25 -14.96
CA ALA A 328 -2.49 12.92 -14.69
C ALA A 328 -2.19 14.09 -15.65
N LYS A 329 -2.77 14.10 -16.86
CA LYS A 329 -2.53 15.14 -17.87
C LYS A 329 -3.38 16.40 -17.65
N GLY A 330 -4.50 16.27 -16.93
CA GLY A 330 -5.51 17.32 -16.80
C GLY A 330 -6.49 17.31 -17.97
#